data_AF-A0A178DPA6-F1
#
_entry.id   AF-A0A178DPA6-F1
#
_cell.length_a   1.000
_cell.length_b   1.000
_cell.length_c   1.000
_cell.angle_alpha   90.00
_cell.angle_beta   90.00
_cell.angle_gamma   90.00
#
_symmetry.space_group_name_H-M   'P 1'
#
loop_
_entity.id
_entity.type
_entity.pdbx_description
1 polymer ?
#
loop_
_entity_poly.entity_id
_entity_poly.type
_entity_poly.pdbx_seq_one_letter_code
_entity_poly.pdbx_strand_id
1 'polypeptide(L)'
;MAKLTDLSDDVLYLVLQHLYPDRTYSLCILRRISTHFNVFAESVLYRDVFLIDDASHEQATYYLMRRLSDPNDNISHYVRTLQVKSFQGDDKSYCINTQLLLAALNGIHKLHFFSWECDLPIPDILLEVLHGRFPDLRLGVSIKSLDQPVLSSPRLQRLAVSIPHSDCVQWNWLKGTLTDSQNLRALTIDAHLAYPEKALLTSERKVIESGTRTDVMCNGSSAASSHGSTALDEPSTGRTQLPLKTEDRLPSLEELDIRTKTYDLDAQHCTLLLECMDWTKLRRLTLGPSNPRVYFGVFKDQLPQLEALDFAYHYEYQSYNSRYIGTLTACTDFMASAPRLKDLTIRCDIIDFKATFWGALVQTHGDTLKSLSIQGRTPTSEAPVIKGDMNPFLACFESLETLDLVLQTHYPNSTGCKFCPSGSHGVSNTYLDTIPVILSLRSLRILLRVNHGQRSLYNTIGQHSRCAIRKIWTDYLNQFRVAGWDSQLESFSLTPWRWEPSSPHAGEDGRRRIAHASHIVFESKMVGERLMIRPRGLRSVEPSFYRKEWQETDDSLNEVFVLDEPDHAKQELPSRKNFLSMCSRRIEKALSPFSVLSS
;
A
#
# COMPACT_ATOMS: atom_id res chain seq x y z
N MET A 1 -8.58 8.23 43.48
CA MET A 1 -8.01 8.15 42.12
C MET A 1 -7.21 6.85 42.04
N ALA A 2 -7.54 5.96 41.10
CA ALA A 2 -6.68 4.84 40.77
C ALA A 2 -5.34 5.37 40.23
N LYS A 3 -4.21 4.74 40.55
CA LYS A 3 -2.95 5.12 39.91
C LYS A 3 -2.90 4.49 38.53
N LEU A 4 -2.19 5.12 37.61
CA LEU A 4 -1.97 4.59 36.26
C LEU A 4 -1.39 3.15 36.30
N THR A 5 -0.58 2.84 37.32
CA THR A 5 0.01 1.52 37.59
C THR A 5 -0.99 0.41 37.90
N ASP A 6 -2.23 0.76 38.25
CA ASP A 6 -3.25 -0.14 38.77
C ASP A 6 -4.26 -0.54 37.66
N LEU A 7 -4.05 -0.07 36.43
CA LEU A 7 -4.85 -0.41 35.25
C LEU A 7 -4.52 -1.83 34.77
N SER A 8 -5.55 -2.61 34.42
CA SER A 8 -5.40 -3.93 33.79
C SER A 8 -4.86 -3.81 32.35
N ASP A 9 -4.20 -4.88 31.89
CA ASP A 9 -3.65 -4.96 30.53
C ASP A 9 -4.70 -4.71 29.44
N ASP A 10 -5.97 -5.09 29.65
CA ASP A 10 -7.08 -4.82 28.72
C ASP A 10 -7.31 -3.31 28.55
N VAL A 11 -7.35 -2.56 29.67
CA VAL A 11 -7.50 -1.09 29.62
C VAL A 11 -6.27 -0.46 28.97
N LEU A 12 -5.07 -0.97 29.26
CA LEU A 12 -3.86 -0.50 28.61
C LEU A 12 -3.83 -0.79 27.10
N TYR A 13 -4.44 -1.90 26.67
CA TYR A 13 -4.57 -2.24 25.26
C TYR A 13 -5.56 -1.31 24.53
N LEU A 14 -6.69 -0.97 25.15
CA LEU A 14 -7.62 0.05 24.64
C LEU A 14 -6.92 1.42 24.52
N VAL A 15 -6.13 1.82 25.52
CA VAL A 15 -5.34 3.06 25.48
C VAL A 15 -4.32 3.03 24.34
N LEU A 16 -3.66 1.89 24.08
CA LEU A 16 -2.76 1.75 22.93
C LEU A 16 -3.48 1.77 21.58
N GLN A 17 -4.70 1.25 21.47
CA GLN A 17 -5.51 1.36 20.26
C GLN A 17 -5.83 2.82 19.95
N HIS A 18 -6.20 3.63 20.95
CA HIS A 18 -6.37 5.08 20.79
C HIS A 18 -5.06 5.85 20.50
N LEU A 19 -3.90 5.21 20.66
CA LEU A 19 -2.58 5.77 20.35
C LEU A 19 -1.95 5.15 19.09
N TYR A 20 -2.72 4.42 18.27
CA TYR A 20 -2.23 3.69 17.09
C TYR A 20 -1.26 4.48 16.18
N PRO A 21 -1.52 5.77 15.83
CA PRO A 21 -0.61 6.53 14.96
C PRO A 21 0.79 6.78 15.55
N ASP A 22 0.91 6.82 16.88
CA ASP A 22 2.16 7.08 17.60
C ASP A 22 2.62 5.84 18.42
N ARG A 23 2.02 4.66 18.18
CA ARG A 23 2.06 3.46 19.05
C ARG A 23 3.45 3.08 19.53
N THR A 24 4.42 2.98 18.63
CA THR A 24 5.81 2.60 18.97
C THR A 24 6.48 3.63 19.89
N TYR A 25 6.23 4.92 19.66
CA TYR A 25 6.76 5.99 20.50
C TYR A 25 6.11 5.99 21.89
N SER A 26 4.78 5.83 21.94
CA SER A 26 4.03 5.69 23.20
C SER A 26 4.51 4.48 24.01
N LEU A 27 4.68 3.31 23.38
CA LEU A 27 5.24 2.10 24.00
C LEU A 27 6.65 2.34 24.57
N CYS A 28 7.53 3.01 23.81
CA CYS A 28 8.87 3.38 24.27
C CYS A 28 8.87 4.33 25.47
N ILE A 29 7.82 5.17 25.64
CA ILE A 29 7.66 5.98 26.86
C ILE A 29 7.10 5.14 28.01
N LEU A 30 6.07 4.31 27.77
CA LEU A 30 5.46 3.45 28.80
C LEU A 30 6.52 2.58 29.50
N ARG A 31 7.45 1.98 28.74
CA ARG A 31 8.59 1.20 29.28
C ARG A 31 9.44 1.95 30.31
N ARG A 32 9.43 3.28 30.31
CA ARG A 32 10.19 4.15 31.22
C ARG A 32 9.37 4.68 32.41
N ILE A 33 8.15 4.18 32.62
CA ILE A 33 7.25 4.61 33.71
C ILE A 33 7.33 3.66 34.91
N SER A 34 7.14 2.35 34.70
CA SER A 34 7.20 1.34 35.76
C SER A 34 7.61 -0.03 35.21
N THR A 35 7.92 -0.98 36.11
CA THR A 35 8.20 -2.38 35.75
C THR A 35 7.00 -3.05 35.07
N HIS A 36 5.78 -2.85 35.60
CA HIS A 36 4.53 -3.31 34.99
C HIS A 36 4.37 -2.77 33.56
N PHE A 37 4.58 -1.45 33.38
CA PHE A 37 4.52 -0.85 32.04
C PHE A 37 5.62 -1.31 31.10
N ASN A 38 6.81 -1.67 31.60
CA ASN A 38 7.81 -2.30 30.76
C ASN A 38 7.38 -3.70 30.33
N VAL A 39 6.90 -4.55 31.23
CA VAL A 39 6.37 -5.90 30.91
C VAL A 39 5.25 -5.81 29.86
N PHE A 40 4.24 -4.99 30.11
CA PHE A 40 3.13 -4.78 29.16
C PHE A 40 3.62 -4.22 27.81
N ALA A 41 4.45 -3.19 27.81
CA ALA A 41 4.89 -2.58 26.55
C ALA A 41 5.87 -3.48 25.77
N GLU A 42 6.69 -4.29 26.45
CA GLU A 42 7.50 -5.33 25.80
C GLU A 42 6.62 -6.46 25.24
N SER A 43 5.56 -6.87 25.94
CA SER A 43 4.62 -7.89 25.44
C SER A 43 3.89 -7.46 24.17
N VAL A 44 3.64 -6.16 24.02
CA VAL A 44 3.05 -5.59 22.80
C VAL A 44 4.08 -5.31 21.71
N LEU A 45 5.27 -4.77 22.03
CA LEU A 45 6.31 -4.46 21.04
C LEU A 45 6.90 -5.72 20.40
N TYR A 46 7.12 -6.77 21.18
CA TYR A 46 7.80 -7.99 20.74
C TYR A 46 6.83 -9.13 20.40
N ARG A 47 5.53 -8.84 20.30
CA ARG A 47 4.53 -9.81 19.80
C ARG A 47 4.80 -10.22 18.36
N ASP A 48 5.17 -9.25 17.52
CA ASP A 48 5.45 -9.42 16.11
C ASP A 48 6.89 -9.00 15.83
N VAL A 49 7.77 -9.98 15.65
CA VAL A 49 9.22 -9.78 15.48
C VAL A 49 9.63 -9.89 14.02
N PHE A 50 10.39 -8.91 13.56
CA PHE A 50 10.99 -8.85 12.23
C PHE A 50 12.50 -8.96 12.38
N LEU A 51 13.09 -10.00 11.78
CA LEU A 51 14.53 -10.17 11.64
C LEU A 51 14.89 -9.84 10.18
N ILE A 52 15.56 -8.72 9.96
CA ILE A 52 15.90 -8.22 8.64
C ILE A 52 17.42 -8.26 8.49
N ASP A 53 17.90 -9.05 7.52
CA ASP A 53 19.32 -9.18 7.23
C ASP A 53 19.74 -8.18 6.15
N ASP A 54 19.99 -6.94 6.56
CA ASP A 54 20.61 -5.91 5.74
C ASP A 54 21.49 -4.98 6.59
N ALA A 55 22.40 -4.25 5.94
CA ALA A 55 23.36 -3.36 6.60
C ALA A 55 22.74 -2.19 7.40
N SER A 56 21.45 -1.86 7.19
CA SER A 56 20.75 -0.83 7.96
C SER A 56 20.05 -1.38 9.21
N HIS A 57 19.80 -2.69 9.26
CA HIS A 57 19.15 -3.39 10.37
C HIS A 57 20.09 -4.30 11.17
N GLU A 58 21.28 -4.62 10.65
CA GLU A 58 22.29 -5.52 11.22
C GLU A 58 22.37 -5.52 12.76
N GLN A 59 22.69 -4.37 13.36
CA GLN A 59 22.86 -4.23 14.81
C GLN A 59 21.56 -4.48 15.60
N ALA A 60 20.42 -4.06 15.05
CA ALA A 60 19.12 -4.22 15.70
C ALA A 60 18.65 -5.68 15.62
N THR A 61 18.78 -6.32 14.45
CA THR A 61 18.47 -7.73 14.23
C THR A 61 19.37 -8.62 15.10
N TYR A 62 20.69 -8.39 15.11
CA TYR A 62 21.64 -9.15 15.93
C TYR A 62 21.33 -9.05 17.43
N TYR A 63 21.08 -7.83 17.94
CA TYR A 63 20.71 -7.63 19.34
C TYR A 63 19.40 -8.33 19.69
N LEU A 64 18.41 -8.31 18.79
CA LEU A 64 17.13 -8.98 19.01
C LEU A 64 17.28 -10.51 19.00
N MET A 65 18.03 -11.10 18.07
CA MET A 65 18.32 -12.54 18.08
C MET A 65 19.07 -12.97 19.35
N ARG A 66 20.03 -12.16 19.83
CA ARG A 66 20.73 -12.44 21.09
C ARG A 66 19.75 -12.44 22.27
N ARG A 67 18.82 -11.48 22.35
CA ARG A 67 17.76 -11.47 23.39
C ARG A 67 16.81 -12.66 23.26
N LEU A 68 16.46 -13.09 22.05
CA LEU A 68 15.62 -14.27 21.81
C LEU A 68 16.30 -15.60 22.20
N SER A 69 17.64 -15.63 22.15
CA SER A 69 18.45 -16.81 22.47
C SER A 69 18.87 -16.87 23.95
N ASP A 70 18.66 -15.81 24.73
CA ASP A 70 18.98 -15.77 26.15
C ASP A 70 17.83 -16.35 26.98
N PRO A 71 18.00 -17.49 27.68
CA PRO A 71 16.94 -18.12 28.47
C PRO A 71 16.49 -17.26 29.68
N ASN A 72 17.25 -16.22 30.03
CA ASN A 72 16.91 -15.29 31.11
C ASN A 72 16.08 -14.08 30.62
N ASP A 73 15.92 -13.91 29.31
CA ASP A 73 15.17 -12.80 28.73
C ASP A 73 13.69 -13.16 28.52
N ASN A 74 12.80 -12.27 28.95
CA ASN A 74 11.36 -12.49 28.84
C ASN A 74 10.80 -12.28 27.43
N ILE A 75 11.55 -11.66 26.49
CA ILE A 75 11.05 -11.40 25.12
C ILE A 75 10.51 -12.66 24.43
N SER A 76 11.19 -13.79 24.59
CA SER A 76 10.84 -15.08 23.97
C SER A 76 9.45 -15.61 24.38
N HIS A 77 8.92 -15.15 25.52
CA HIS A 77 7.57 -15.46 25.99
C HIS A 77 6.50 -14.65 25.26
N TYR A 78 6.84 -13.48 24.69
CA TYR A 78 5.90 -12.56 24.06
C TYR A 78 5.76 -12.76 22.56
N VAL A 79 6.80 -13.24 21.87
CA VAL A 79 6.76 -13.50 20.42
C VAL A 79 5.61 -14.42 20.06
N ARG A 80 4.77 -14.00 19.11
CA ARG A 80 3.70 -14.79 18.48
C ARG A 80 3.86 -14.88 16.97
N THR A 81 4.43 -13.84 16.37
CA THR A 81 4.82 -13.81 14.96
C THR A 81 6.33 -13.61 14.84
N LEU A 82 6.98 -14.40 14.00
CA LEU A 82 8.38 -14.22 13.62
C LEU A 82 8.49 -14.15 12.10
N GLN A 83 9.14 -13.12 11.58
CA GLN A 83 9.30 -12.88 10.15
C GLN A 83 10.78 -12.67 9.85
N VAL A 84 11.35 -13.54 9.01
CA VAL A 84 12.75 -13.45 8.55
C VAL A 84 12.73 -12.88 7.13
N LYS A 85 13.52 -11.82 6.90
CA LYS A 85 13.65 -11.15 5.59
C LYS A 85 15.11 -11.09 5.16
N SER A 86 15.33 -11.17 3.85
CA SER A 86 16.63 -10.87 3.21
C SER A 86 17.80 -11.79 3.59
N PHE A 87 17.57 -12.92 4.28
CA PHE A 87 18.62 -13.85 4.65
C PHE A 87 19.37 -14.40 3.42
N GLN A 88 20.69 -14.24 3.39
CA GLN A 88 21.54 -14.56 2.23
C GLN A 88 22.34 -15.85 2.39
N GLY A 89 22.08 -16.61 3.45
CA GLY A 89 22.83 -17.83 3.83
C GLY A 89 23.98 -17.50 4.78
N ASP A 90 24.44 -18.50 5.54
CA ASP A 90 25.38 -18.32 6.67
C ASP A 90 26.68 -17.60 6.28
N ASP A 91 27.19 -17.78 5.05
CA ASP A 91 28.44 -17.17 4.58
C ASP A 91 28.31 -15.72 4.09
N LYS A 92 27.08 -15.24 3.82
CA LYS A 92 26.82 -13.95 3.15
C LYS A 92 25.94 -13.00 3.96
N SER A 93 25.25 -13.53 4.96
CA SER A 93 24.33 -12.76 5.78
C SER A 93 25.09 -11.81 6.72
N TYR A 94 24.52 -10.63 6.95
CA TYR A 94 25.17 -9.59 7.76
C TYR A 94 25.13 -9.90 9.26
N CYS A 95 23.98 -10.37 9.75
CA CYS A 95 23.71 -10.54 11.17
C CYS A 95 23.01 -11.85 11.53
N ILE A 96 22.41 -12.54 10.56
CA ILE A 96 21.66 -13.78 10.75
C ILE A 96 22.51 -14.97 10.32
N ASN A 97 22.46 -16.09 11.07
CA ASN A 97 22.88 -17.39 10.58
C ASN A 97 21.94 -18.49 11.13
N THR A 98 21.99 -19.67 10.53
CA THR A 98 21.11 -20.79 10.83
C THR A 98 21.18 -21.21 12.29
N GLN A 99 22.37 -21.18 12.92
CA GLN A 99 22.55 -21.53 14.33
C GLN A 99 21.95 -20.50 15.29
N LEU A 100 22.05 -19.20 14.99
CA LEU A 100 21.40 -18.13 15.76
C LEU A 100 19.87 -18.17 15.59
N LEU A 101 19.37 -18.49 14.41
CA LEU A 101 17.93 -18.74 14.19
C LEU A 101 17.45 -19.96 14.98
N LEU A 102 18.20 -21.07 15.00
CA LEU A 102 17.89 -22.25 15.82
C LEU A 102 17.85 -21.91 17.31
N ALA A 103 18.84 -21.17 17.82
CA ALA A 103 18.88 -20.75 19.21
C ALA A 103 17.67 -19.87 19.59
N ALA A 104 17.34 -18.88 18.74
CA ALA A 104 16.17 -18.03 18.93
C ALA A 104 14.83 -18.80 18.84
N LEU A 105 14.68 -19.72 17.87
CA LEU A 105 13.50 -20.57 17.73
C LEU A 105 13.34 -21.53 18.93
N ASN A 106 14.44 -22.00 19.51
CA ASN A 106 14.41 -22.84 20.72
C ASN A 106 14.08 -22.03 21.99
N GLY A 107 14.49 -20.75 22.06
CA GLY A 107 14.09 -19.84 23.14
C GLY A 107 12.61 -19.47 23.10
N ILE A 108 12.00 -19.31 21.91
CA ILE A 108 10.59 -18.93 21.77
C ILE A 108 9.66 -20.00 22.35
N HIS A 109 8.72 -19.57 23.20
CA HIS A 109 7.79 -20.46 23.89
C HIS A 109 6.51 -20.80 23.11
N LYS A 110 5.98 -19.86 22.31
CA LYS A 110 4.70 -20.04 21.62
C LYS A 110 4.62 -19.23 20.33
N LEU A 111 4.93 -19.86 19.20
CA LEU A 111 4.89 -19.26 17.88
C LEU A 111 3.59 -19.64 17.14
N HIS A 112 2.88 -18.65 16.59
CA HIS A 112 1.62 -18.81 15.85
C HIS A 112 1.73 -18.54 14.36
N PHE A 113 2.68 -17.70 13.95
CA PHE A 113 2.98 -17.44 12.55
C PHE A 113 4.49 -17.31 12.35
N PHE A 114 5.02 -18.02 11.36
CA PHE A 114 6.40 -17.87 10.88
C PHE A 114 6.33 -17.45 9.42
N SER A 115 6.98 -16.34 9.06
CA SER A 115 7.08 -15.88 7.67
C SER A 115 8.53 -15.90 7.20
N TRP A 116 8.79 -16.54 6.07
CA TRP A 116 10.09 -16.60 5.41
C TRP A 116 10.05 -15.81 4.11
N GLU A 117 10.66 -14.62 4.10
CA GLU A 117 10.70 -13.71 2.95
C GLU A 117 12.15 -13.52 2.49
N CYS A 118 12.73 -14.63 2.04
CA CYS A 118 14.12 -14.73 1.61
C CYS A 118 14.19 -15.49 0.28
N ASP A 119 15.17 -15.17 -0.55
CA ASP A 119 15.34 -15.81 -1.87
C ASP A 119 15.79 -17.28 -1.79
N LEU A 120 16.38 -17.66 -0.65
CA LEU A 120 16.86 -19.01 -0.35
C LEU A 120 15.75 -19.88 0.29
N PRO A 121 15.80 -21.21 0.11
CA PRO A 121 14.92 -22.14 0.82
C PRO A 121 15.10 -22.03 2.34
N ILE A 122 14.12 -22.52 3.11
CA ILE A 122 14.25 -22.65 4.56
C ILE A 122 15.18 -23.84 4.83
N PRO A 123 16.30 -23.67 5.55
CA PRO A 123 17.14 -24.79 5.98
C PRO A 123 16.31 -25.88 6.68
N ASP A 124 16.47 -27.15 6.27
CA ASP A 124 15.66 -28.28 6.77
C ASP A 124 15.62 -28.33 8.31
N ILE A 125 16.75 -28.09 8.97
CA ILE A 125 16.86 -28.07 10.43
C ILE A 125 15.99 -26.98 11.10
N LEU A 126 15.74 -25.85 10.44
CA LEU A 126 14.78 -24.85 10.92
C LEU A 126 13.34 -25.35 10.70
N LEU A 127 13.06 -25.94 9.54
CA LEU A 127 11.73 -26.49 9.22
C LEU A 127 11.34 -27.62 10.18
N GLU A 128 12.27 -28.54 10.49
CA GLU A 128 12.12 -29.59 11.49
C GLU A 128 11.82 -29.03 12.89
N VAL A 129 12.55 -27.99 13.34
CA VAL A 129 12.30 -27.35 14.64
C VAL A 129 10.94 -26.65 14.67
N LEU A 130 10.56 -25.94 13.60
CA LEU A 130 9.24 -25.34 13.46
C LEU A 130 8.13 -26.40 13.49
N HIS A 131 8.33 -27.52 12.80
CA HIS A 131 7.42 -28.66 12.76
C HIS A 131 7.32 -29.36 14.12
N GLY A 132 8.43 -29.64 14.79
CA GLY A 132 8.47 -30.34 16.07
C GLY A 132 7.95 -29.51 17.26
N ARG A 133 8.33 -28.23 17.38
CA ARG A 133 8.04 -27.43 18.59
C ARG A 133 6.69 -26.72 18.57
N PHE A 134 6.16 -26.38 17.41
CA PHE A 134 5.00 -25.46 17.30
C PHE A 134 3.84 -26.08 16.51
N PRO A 135 3.11 -27.08 17.04
CA PRO A 135 2.11 -27.86 16.28
C PRO A 135 1.05 -27.01 15.56
N ASP A 136 0.59 -25.91 16.19
CA ASP A 136 -0.41 -24.99 15.65
C ASP A 136 0.18 -23.84 14.79
N LEU A 137 1.46 -23.93 14.43
CA LEU A 137 2.14 -22.91 13.64
C LEU A 137 1.53 -22.80 12.25
N ARG A 138 1.32 -21.56 11.80
CA ARG A 138 0.98 -21.26 10.40
C ARG A 138 2.22 -20.74 9.70
N LEU A 139 2.55 -21.32 8.56
CA LEU A 139 3.75 -21.01 7.79
C LEU A 139 3.38 -20.10 6.59
N GLY A 140 4.09 -18.99 6.48
CA GLY A 140 4.08 -18.10 5.33
C GLY A 140 5.44 -18.11 4.63
N VAL A 141 5.46 -18.16 3.30
CA VAL A 141 6.69 -18.29 2.52
C VAL A 141 6.61 -17.39 1.30
N SER A 142 7.67 -16.65 1.02
CA SER A 142 7.87 -15.90 -0.23
C SER A 142 9.15 -16.39 -0.88
N ILE A 143 9.04 -17.09 -2.00
CA ILE A 143 10.15 -17.80 -2.66
C ILE A 143 10.31 -17.43 -4.14
N LYS A 144 11.57 -17.34 -4.58
CA LYS A 144 11.97 -17.29 -6.00
C LYS A 144 12.36 -18.66 -6.54
N SER A 145 12.99 -19.49 -5.69
CA SER A 145 13.23 -20.90 -5.99
C SER A 145 12.19 -21.75 -5.29
N LEU A 146 11.55 -22.58 -6.08
CA LEU A 146 10.50 -23.51 -5.68
C LEU A 146 11.14 -24.69 -4.91
N ASP A 147 10.77 -24.90 -3.64
CA ASP A 147 11.45 -25.82 -2.69
C ASP A 147 10.52 -26.86 -2.04
N GLN A 148 10.87 -28.15 -2.13
CA GLN A 148 9.90 -29.24 -1.95
C GLN A 148 9.49 -29.47 -0.49
N PRO A 149 10.42 -29.56 0.49
CA PRO A 149 10.06 -29.81 1.89
C PRO A 149 9.13 -28.73 2.46
N VAL A 150 9.41 -27.48 2.10
CA VAL A 150 8.61 -26.32 2.51
C VAL A 150 7.21 -26.33 1.88
N LEU A 151 7.08 -26.74 0.63
CA LEU A 151 5.80 -26.79 -0.07
C LEU A 151 4.95 -28.02 0.26
N SER A 152 5.58 -29.14 0.63
CA SER A 152 4.91 -30.30 1.22
C SER A 152 4.53 -30.11 2.71
N SER A 153 4.86 -28.96 3.30
CA SER A 153 4.55 -28.65 4.70
C SER A 153 3.03 -28.57 4.93
N PRO A 154 2.45 -29.41 5.81
CA PRO A 154 1.02 -29.33 6.13
C PRO A 154 0.64 -28.03 6.85
N ARG A 155 1.62 -27.20 7.24
CA ARG A 155 1.44 -25.91 7.91
C ARG A 155 1.50 -24.72 6.96
N LEU A 156 1.79 -24.93 5.67
CA LEU A 156 1.82 -23.87 4.66
C LEU A 156 0.41 -23.27 4.51
N GLN A 157 0.26 -22.02 4.98
CA GLN A 157 -0.98 -21.26 4.89
C GLN A 157 -0.89 -20.11 3.88
N ARG A 158 0.30 -19.53 3.69
CA ARG A 158 0.54 -18.45 2.73
C ARG A 158 1.73 -18.77 1.84
N LEU A 159 1.55 -18.66 0.53
CA LEU A 159 2.59 -18.83 -0.47
C LEU A 159 2.63 -17.59 -1.38
N ALA A 160 3.77 -16.92 -1.43
CA ALA A 160 4.13 -15.97 -2.45
C ALA A 160 5.23 -16.58 -3.32
N VAL A 161 5.06 -16.53 -4.64
CA VAL A 161 6.00 -17.12 -5.59
C VAL A 161 6.28 -16.14 -6.72
N SER A 162 7.56 -15.97 -7.06
CA SER A 162 7.98 -15.15 -8.20
C SER A 162 8.60 -16.04 -9.28
N ILE A 163 7.86 -16.21 -10.39
CA ILE A 163 8.19 -17.19 -11.45
C ILE A 163 8.68 -16.45 -12.70
N PRO A 164 9.80 -16.86 -13.32
CA PRO A 164 10.19 -16.36 -14.63
C PRO A 164 9.14 -16.72 -15.70
N HIS A 165 8.69 -15.74 -16.50
CA HIS A 165 7.70 -15.94 -17.59
C HIS A 165 8.00 -17.18 -18.46
N SER A 166 9.27 -17.42 -18.78
CA SER A 166 9.72 -18.50 -19.65
C SER A 166 9.80 -19.88 -19.00
N ASP A 167 9.62 -20.00 -17.68
CA ASP A 167 9.87 -21.25 -16.94
C ASP A 167 8.60 -22.10 -16.79
N CYS A 168 8.29 -22.86 -17.84
CA CYS A 168 7.18 -23.80 -17.84
C CYS A 168 7.33 -24.95 -16.83
N VAL A 169 8.54 -25.23 -16.33
CA VAL A 169 8.77 -26.27 -15.32
C VAL A 169 8.29 -25.79 -13.96
N GLN A 170 8.66 -24.57 -13.57
CA GLN A 170 8.17 -23.92 -12.35
C GLN A 170 6.64 -23.79 -12.34
N TRP A 171 6.01 -23.46 -13.46
CA TRP A 171 4.54 -23.40 -13.57
C TRP A 171 3.86 -24.75 -13.32
N ASN A 172 4.38 -25.85 -13.89
CA ASN A 172 3.85 -27.19 -13.65
C ASN A 172 4.05 -27.62 -12.19
N TRP A 173 5.18 -27.26 -11.59
CA TRP A 173 5.52 -27.65 -10.23
C TRP A 173 4.76 -26.85 -9.17
N LEU A 174 4.54 -25.54 -9.40
CA LEU A 174 3.59 -24.74 -8.63
C LEU A 174 2.20 -25.39 -8.69
N LYS A 175 1.74 -25.82 -9.86
CA LYS A 175 0.44 -26.49 -9.98
C LYS A 175 0.35 -27.78 -9.17
N GLY A 176 1.37 -28.63 -9.22
CA GLY A 176 1.46 -29.84 -8.39
C GLY A 176 1.36 -29.49 -6.90
N THR A 177 2.23 -28.57 -6.44
CA THR A 177 2.19 -28.03 -5.07
C THR A 177 0.81 -27.55 -4.67
N LEU A 178 0.15 -26.73 -5.50
CA LEU A 178 -1.18 -26.21 -5.18
C LEU A 178 -2.21 -27.34 -5.07
N THR A 179 -2.15 -28.33 -5.95
CA THR A 179 -3.07 -29.49 -5.93
C THR A 179 -2.89 -30.36 -4.69
N ASP A 180 -1.66 -30.50 -4.19
CA ASP A 180 -1.34 -31.23 -2.96
C ASP A 180 -1.63 -30.42 -1.67
N SER A 181 -1.71 -29.09 -1.78
CA SER A 181 -1.80 -28.16 -0.64
C SER A 181 -3.23 -27.95 -0.10
N GLN A 182 -3.65 -28.75 0.88
CA GLN A 182 -5.00 -28.61 1.49
C GLN A 182 -5.17 -27.40 2.43
N ASN A 183 -4.07 -26.91 3.04
CA ASN A 183 -4.10 -25.89 4.09
C ASN A 183 -3.73 -24.47 3.63
N LEU A 184 -3.38 -24.30 2.35
CA LEU A 184 -3.12 -22.99 1.77
C LEU A 184 -4.40 -22.13 1.79
N ARG A 185 -4.26 -20.86 2.18
CA ARG A 185 -5.36 -19.86 2.21
C ARG A 185 -4.99 -18.57 1.50
N ALA A 186 -3.70 -18.24 1.35
CA ALA A 186 -3.26 -17.09 0.57
C ALA A 186 -2.26 -17.50 -0.51
N LEU A 187 -2.49 -17.06 -1.74
CA LEU A 187 -1.58 -17.26 -2.87
C LEU A 187 -1.24 -15.91 -3.50
N THR A 188 0.05 -15.61 -3.64
CA THR A 188 0.56 -14.48 -4.42
C THR A 188 1.44 -14.99 -5.56
N ILE A 189 1.13 -14.59 -6.80
CA ILE A 189 1.86 -14.96 -8.02
C ILE A 189 2.42 -13.68 -8.64
N ASP A 190 3.74 -13.59 -8.75
CA ASP A 190 4.43 -12.51 -9.44
C ASP A 190 5.31 -13.05 -10.57
N ALA A 191 4.71 -13.25 -11.74
CA ALA A 191 5.44 -13.70 -12.92
C ALA A 191 6.24 -12.55 -13.54
N HIS A 192 7.57 -12.61 -13.47
CA HIS A 192 8.43 -11.57 -14.02
C HIS A 192 8.98 -11.98 -15.38
N LEU A 193 9.10 -11.02 -16.30
CA LEU A 193 9.95 -11.23 -17.48
C LEU A 193 11.38 -11.46 -16.99
N ALA A 194 11.97 -12.59 -17.36
CA ALA A 194 13.39 -12.86 -17.18
C ALA A 194 14.20 -11.96 -18.12
N TYR A 195 14.22 -10.65 -17.85
CA TYR A 195 15.11 -9.74 -18.52
C TYR A 195 16.54 -10.19 -18.21
N PRO A 196 17.35 -10.58 -19.21
CA PRO A 196 18.78 -10.60 -18.99
C PRO A 196 19.18 -9.14 -18.72
N GLU A 197 19.62 -8.82 -17.51
CA GLU A 197 20.04 -7.47 -17.05
C GLU A 197 20.96 -6.75 -18.06
N LYS A 198 21.67 -7.52 -18.89
CA LYS A 198 22.61 -7.08 -19.92
C LYS A 198 21.93 -6.49 -21.18
N ALA A 199 20.69 -6.87 -21.52
CA ALA A 199 20.07 -6.50 -22.80
C ALA A 199 19.60 -5.04 -22.86
N LEU A 200 19.01 -4.51 -21.78
CA LEU A 200 18.58 -3.10 -21.71
C LEU A 200 19.77 -2.14 -21.89
N LEU A 201 20.91 -2.48 -21.28
CA LEU A 201 22.18 -1.75 -21.46
C LEU A 201 22.74 -1.78 -22.89
N THR A 202 22.29 -2.73 -23.74
CA THR A 202 22.69 -2.79 -25.15
C THR A 202 21.70 -2.09 -26.09
N SER A 203 20.39 -2.14 -25.80
CA SER A 203 19.38 -1.47 -26.63
C SER A 203 19.43 0.05 -26.52
N GLU A 204 19.64 0.61 -25.30
CA GLU A 204 19.74 2.07 -25.13
C GLU A 204 21.00 2.66 -25.78
N ARG A 205 22.11 1.91 -25.82
CA ARG A 205 23.36 2.36 -26.46
C ARG A 205 23.22 2.58 -27.97
N LYS A 206 22.53 1.67 -28.69
CA LYS A 206 22.32 1.79 -30.14
C LYS A 206 21.45 2.98 -30.53
N VAL A 207 20.53 3.42 -29.68
CA VAL A 207 19.69 4.61 -29.95
C VAL A 207 20.49 5.90 -29.81
N ILE A 208 21.51 5.93 -28.94
CA ILE A 208 22.35 7.13 -28.73
C ILE A 208 23.49 7.23 -29.75
N GLU A 209 24.06 6.11 -30.21
CA GLU A 209 25.13 6.10 -31.22
C GLU A 209 24.61 6.32 -32.66
N SER A 210 23.30 6.17 -32.91
CA SER A 210 22.66 6.41 -34.21
C SER A 210 22.28 7.88 -34.46
N GLY A 211 23.04 8.83 -33.89
CA GLY A 211 22.79 10.27 -33.92
C GLY A 211 22.95 10.98 -35.28
N THR A 212 23.00 10.25 -36.40
CA THR A 212 23.02 10.81 -37.76
C THR A 212 21.61 11.12 -38.26
N ARG A 213 21.16 12.31 -37.90
CA ARG A 213 19.94 12.97 -38.38
C ARG A 213 19.85 12.94 -39.91
N THR A 214 19.07 12.01 -40.44
CA THR A 214 18.66 11.95 -41.85
C THR A 214 17.14 11.96 -41.92
N ASP A 215 16.59 13.06 -42.42
CA ASP A 215 15.15 13.21 -42.68
C ASP A 215 14.75 12.33 -43.87
N VAL A 216 14.47 11.04 -43.60
CA VAL A 216 13.91 10.13 -44.60
C VAL A 216 12.39 10.27 -44.60
N MET A 217 11.88 10.99 -45.60
CA MET A 217 10.45 10.97 -45.93
C MET A 217 10.02 9.54 -46.29
N CYS A 218 9.31 8.87 -45.39
CA CYS A 218 8.61 7.61 -45.69
C CYS A 218 7.37 7.88 -46.55
N ASN A 219 7.57 8.25 -47.82
CA ASN A 219 6.51 8.20 -48.82
C ASN A 219 6.18 6.74 -49.14
N GLY A 220 4.90 6.40 -49.08
CA GLY A 220 4.42 5.03 -49.26
C GLY A 220 4.58 4.51 -50.69
N SER A 221 4.87 3.22 -50.80
CA SER A 221 4.57 2.38 -51.97
C SER A 221 4.57 0.92 -51.54
N SER A 222 3.41 0.43 -51.10
CA SER A 222 3.19 -1.00 -50.82
C SER A 222 3.07 -1.77 -52.13
N ALA A 223 4.21 -2.15 -52.71
CA ALA A 223 4.26 -3.17 -53.76
C ALA A 223 4.31 -4.55 -53.09
N ALA A 224 3.39 -5.44 -53.49
CA ALA A 224 3.31 -6.79 -52.94
C ALA A 224 4.49 -7.66 -53.40
N SER A 225 5.35 -8.06 -52.46
CA SER A 225 6.38 -9.08 -52.67
C SER A 225 6.05 -10.34 -51.86
N SER A 226 5.31 -11.25 -52.50
CA SER A 226 5.04 -12.59 -51.98
C SER A 226 6.27 -13.50 -52.09
N HIS A 227 7.22 -13.35 -51.17
CA HIS A 227 8.26 -14.35 -50.96
C HIS A 227 7.96 -15.18 -49.72
N GLY A 228 7.92 -16.50 -49.92
CA GLY A 228 7.57 -17.47 -48.89
C GLY A 228 8.55 -17.44 -47.73
N SER A 229 8.17 -16.79 -46.64
CA SER A 229 8.82 -16.97 -45.36
C SER A 229 8.57 -18.40 -44.92
N THR A 230 9.62 -19.23 -44.93
CA THR A 230 9.61 -20.51 -44.24
C THR A 230 9.27 -20.24 -42.78
N ALA A 231 8.16 -20.81 -42.31
CA ALA A 231 7.77 -20.74 -40.91
C ALA A 231 8.84 -21.40 -40.06
N LEU A 232 9.80 -20.59 -39.59
CA LEU A 232 10.45 -20.83 -38.32
C LEU A 232 9.31 -20.81 -37.31
N ASP A 233 9.02 -21.96 -36.70
CA ASP A 233 8.06 -22.05 -35.61
C ASP A 233 8.43 -20.97 -34.59
N GLU A 234 7.60 -19.92 -34.48
CA GLU A 234 7.78 -18.94 -33.41
C GLU A 234 7.73 -19.76 -32.12
N PRO A 235 8.82 -19.80 -31.32
CA PRO A 235 8.94 -20.73 -30.21
C PRO A 235 7.81 -20.40 -29.26
N SER A 236 6.81 -21.31 -29.22
CA SER A 236 5.45 -21.00 -28.77
C SER A 236 5.51 -20.24 -27.46
N THR A 237 5.25 -18.92 -27.55
CA THR A 237 5.58 -17.98 -26.48
C THR A 237 4.68 -18.30 -25.30
N GLY A 238 5.22 -19.10 -24.39
CA GLY A 238 4.43 -19.86 -23.43
C GLY A 238 3.52 -18.92 -22.66
N ARG A 239 2.21 -19.16 -22.73
CA ARG A 239 1.23 -18.38 -21.96
C ARG A 239 1.67 -18.44 -20.50
N THR A 240 1.87 -17.27 -19.90
CA THR A 240 2.24 -17.17 -18.48
C THR A 240 0.97 -17.43 -17.68
N GLN A 241 0.66 -18.70 -17.46
CA GLN A 241 -0.56 -19.13 -16.76
C GLN A 241 -0.31 -20.45 -16.03
N LEU A 242 -1.05 -20.69 -14.96
CA LEU A 242 -1.09 -22.01 -14.33
C LEU A 242 -1.57 -23.05 -15.36
N PRO A 243 -0.87 -24.19 -15.60
CA PRO A 243 -1.22 -25.18 -16.62
C PRO A 243 -2.34 -26.12 -16.15
N LEU A 244 -3.47 -25.52 -15.80
CA LEU A 244 -4.65 -26.16 -15.21
C LEU A 244 -5.36 -27.09 -16.20
N LYS A 245 -6.10 -28.04 -15.63
CA LYS A 245 -6.99 -28.98 -16.29
C LYS A 245 -8.21 -29.26 -15.40
N THR A 246 -9.33 -29.67 -15.99
CA THR A 246 -10.59 -29.91 -15.27
C THR A 246 -10.51 -30.96 -14.15
N GLU A 247 -9.51 -31.85 -14.14
CA GLU A 247 -9.25 -32.77 -13.01
C GLU A 247 -8.49 -32.15 -11.82
N ASP A 248 -7.80 -31.02 -12.00
CA ASP A 248 -6.99 -30.40 -10.93
C ASP A 248 -7.90 -29.82 -9.83
N ARG A 249 -7.44 -29.84 -8.57
CA ARG A 249 -8.20 -29.33 -7.41
C ARG A 249 -7.33 -28.43 -6.57
N LEU A 250 -7.52 -27.12 -6.73
CA LEU A 250 -6.83 -26.07 -5.98
C LEU A 250 -7.49 -25.86 -4.60
N PRO A 251 -6.72 -25.45 -3.58
CA PRO A 251 -7.24 -25.13 -2.25
C PRO A 251 -8.28 -24.02 -2.29
N SER A 252 -9.27 -24.07 -1.38
CA SER A 252 -10.15 -22.93 -1.13
C SER A 252 -9.35 -21.74 -0.58
N LEU A 253 -8.99 -20.79 -1.44
CA LEU A 253 -8.26 -19.59 -1.04
C LEU A 253 -9.18 -18.55 -0.39
N GLU A 254 -8.63 -17.83 0.59
CA GLU A 254 -9.20 -16.63 1.19
C GLU A 254 -8.60 -15.35 0.57
N GLU A 255 -7.35 -15.42 0.11
CA GLU A 255 -6.61 -14.33 -0.54
C GLU A 255 -5.93 -14.82 -1.84
N LEU A 256 -6.16 -14.15 -2.97
CA LEU A 256 -5.51 -14.41 -4.26
C LEU A 256 -4.95 -13.10 -4.83
N ASP A 257 -3.65 -13.08 -5.15
CA ASP A 257 -2.95 -11.88 -5.61
C ASP A 257 -2.05 -12.19 -6.82
N ILE A 258 -2.48 -11.79 -8.03
CA ILE A 258 -1.76 -12.02 -9.29
C ILE A 258 -1.16 -10.69 -9.74
N ARG A 259 0.08 -10.38 -9.32
CA ARG A 259 0.68 -9.03 -9.47
C ARG A 259 1.20 -8.69 -10.85
N THR A 260 1.42 -9.70 -11.66
CA THR A 260 2.16 -9.60 -12.92
C THR A 260 1.33 -9.02 -14.08
N LYS A 261 2.03 -8.30 -14.97
CA LYS A 261 1.49 -7.77 -16.23
C LYS A 261 1.26 -8.85 -17.29
N THR A 262 2.01 -9.95 -17.21
CA THR A 262 2.10 -10.94 -18.29
C THR A 262 1.24 -12.17 -18.06
N TYR A 263 0.57 -12.29 -16.90
CA TYR A 263 -0.32 -13.42 -16.64
C TYR A 263 -1.53 -13.37 -17.58
N ASP A 264 -1.72 -14.44 -18.34
CA ASP A 264 -2.81 -14.53 -19.30
C ASP A 264 -4.10 -14.92 -18.57
N LEU A 265 -5.17 -14.14 -18.78
CA LEU A 265 -6.50 -14.37 -18.22
C LEU A 265 -7.48 -14.59 -19.36
N ASP A 266 -7.14 -15.53 -20.25
CA ASP A 266 -8.01 -15.92 -21.35
C ASP A 266 -9.27 -16.67 -20.86
N ALA A 267 -10.25 -16.85 -21.75
CA ALA A 267 -11.55 -17.39 -21.36
C ALA A 267 -11.48 -18.87 -20.96
N GLN A 268 -10.59 -19.65 -21.58
CA GLN A 268 -10.36 -21.05 -21.26
C GLN A 268 -9.71 -21.16 -19.88
N HIS A 269 -8.68 -20.36 -19.62
CA HIS A 269 -7.98 -20.35 -18.34
C HIS A 269 -8.84 -19.84 -17.18
N CYS A 270 -9.63 -18.78 -17.39
CA CYS A 270 -10.60 -18.32 -16.38
C CYS A 270 -11.67 -19.38 -16.07
N THR A 271 -12.12 -20.15 -17.08
CA THR A 271 -13.07 -21.26 -16.88
C THR A 271 -12.44 -22.40 -16.07
N LEU A 272 -11.20 -22.79 -16.41
CA LEU A 272 -10.45 -23.79 -15.64
C LEU A 272 -10.19 -23.33 -14.20
N LEU A 273 -9.82 -22.07 -13.99
CA LEU A 273 -9.69 -21.46 -12.66
C LEU A 273 -11.00 -21.53 -11.86
N LEU A 274 -12.15 -21.30 -12.51
CA LEU A 274 -13.47 -21.42 -11.88
C LEU A 274 -13.79 -22.87 -11.48
N GLU A 275 -13.53 -23.83 -12.37
CA GLU A 275 -13.77 -25.26 -12.14
C GLU A 275 -12.85 -25.88 -11.07
N CYS A 276 -11.58 -25.42 -11.00
CA CYS A 276 -10.56 -26.06 -10.17
C CYS A 276 -10.55 -25.62 -8.70
N MET A 277 -11.22 -24.51 -8.33
CA MET A 277 -11.14 -23.93 -6.98
C MET A 277 -12.52 -23.64 -6.37
N ASP A 278 -12.63 -23.79 -5.05
CA ASP A 278 -13.78 -23.30 -4.30
C ASP A 278 -13.62 -21.79 -4.01
N TRP A 279 -14.32 -20.98 -4.80
CA TRP A 279 -14.32 -19.52 -4.73
C TRP A 279 -15.22 -18.94 -3.64
N THR A 280 -16.03 -19.76 -2.96
CA THR A 280 -16.98 -19.28 -1.93
C THR A 280 -16.30 -18.72 -0.69
N LYS A 281 -14.99 -19.00 -0.50
CA LYS A 281 -14.19 -18.51 0.63
C LYS A 281 -13.33 -17.29 0.30
N LEU A 282 -13.22 -16.89 -0.98
CA LEU A 282 -12.33 -15.79 -1.37
C LEU A 282 -12.88 -14.46 -0.86
N ARG A 283 -12.06 -13.77 -0.06
CA ARG A 283 -12.37 -12.44 0.49
C ARG A 283 -11.55 -11.32 -0.11
N ARG A 284 -10.35 -11.63 -0.61
CA ARG A 284 -9.40 -10.63 -1.11
C ARG A 284 -8.88 -11.07 -2.46
N LEU A 285 -9.09 -10.23 -3.47
CA LEU A 285 -8.64 -10.47 -4.84
C LEU A 285 -7.81 -9.28 -5.32
N THR A 286 -6.55 -9.53 -5.67
CA THR A 286 -5.72 -8.58 -6.41
C THR A 286 -5.47 -9.12 -7.81
N LEU A 287 -5.97 -8.40 -8.82
CA LEU A 287 -5.63 -8.58 -10.22
C LEU A 287 -4.71 -7.44 -10.62
N GLY A 288 -3.44 -7.77 -10.83
CA GLY A 288 -2.44 -6.82 -11.28
C GLY A 288 -2.74 -6.22 -12.66
N PRO A 289 -1.83 -5.40 -13.20
CA PRO A 289 -1.92 -4.72 -14.52
C PRO A 289 -2.13 -5.58 -15.79
N SER A 290 -2.56 -6.84 -15.64
CA SER A 290 -3.34 -7.63 -16.60
C SER A 290 -4.64 -6.92 -17.07
N ASN A 291 -5.33 -7.48 -18.08
CA ASN A 291 -6.65 -7.02 -18.52
C ASN A 291 -7.75 -7.95 -17.97
N PRO A 292 -8.43 -7.60 -16.87
CA PRO A 292 -9.34 -8.51 -16.16
C PRO A 292 -10.72 -8.66 -16.81
N ARG A 293 -10.95 -8.12 -18.02
CA ARG A 293 -12.26 -8.16 -18.69
C ARG A 293 -12.88 -9.57 -18.75
N VAL A 294 -12.07 -10.55 -19.15
CA VAL A 294 -12.52 -11.93 -19.33
C VAL A 294 -12.76 -12.60 -17.97
N TYR A 295 -11.85 -12.36 -17.01
CA TYR A 295 -12.03 -12.78 -15.63
C TYR A 295 -13.36 -12.28 -15.05
N PHE A 296 -13.65 -10.98 -15.12
CA PHE A 296 -14.91 -10.43 -14.60
C PHE A 296 -16.17 -10.98 -15.29
N GLY A 297 -16.07 -11.34 -16.58
CA GLY A 297 -17.15 -12.02 -17.29
C GLY A 297 -17.42 -13.44 -16.80
N VAL A 298 -16.37 -14.19 -16.44
CA VAL A 298 -16.47 -15.59 -15.94
C VAL A 298 -16.82 -15.65 -14.46
N PHE A 299 -16.27 -14.75 -13.64
CA PHE A 299 -16.41 -14.75 -12.18
C PHE A 299 -17.60 -13.94 -11.65
N LYS A 300 -18.46 -13.42 -12.54
CA LYS A 300 -19.72 -12.80 -12.19
C LYS A 300 -20.59 -13.77 -11.38
N ASP A 301 -21.14 -13.28 -10.26
CA ASP A 301 -21.97 -14.04 -9.32
C ASP A 301 -21.25 -15.22 -8.61
N GLN A 302 -19.93 -15.40 -8.81
CA GLN A 302 -19.14 -16.50 -8.21
C GLN A 302 -18.41 -16.12 -6.91
N LEU A 303 -18.38 -14.84 -6.54
CA LEU A 303 -17.57 -14.31 -5.42
C LEU A 303 -18.42 -13.64 -4.31
N PRO A 304 -19.38 -14.36 -3.69
CA PRO A 304 -20.33 -13.78 -2.73
C PRO A 304 -19.69 -13.33 -1.40
N GLN A 305 -18.42 -13.65 -1.15
CA GLN A 305 -17.68 -13.29 0.06
C GLN A 305 -16.57 -12.27 -0.17
N LEU A 306 -16.46 -11.69 -1.38
CA LEU A 306 -15.41 -10.74 -1.71
C LEU A 306 -15.58 -9.44 -0.89
N GLU A 307 -14.60 -9.14 -0.03
CA GLU A 307 -14.57 -7.95 0.82
C GLU A 307 -13.56 -6.90 0.30
N ALA A 308 -12.50 -7.34 -0.36
CA ALA A 308 -11.47 -6.47 -0.95
C ALA A 308 -11.17 -6.83 -2.40
N LEU A 309 -11.25 -5.85 -3.29
CA LEU A 309 -10.87 -5.95 -4.69
C LEU A 309 -9.82 -4.90 -5.03
N ASP A 310 -8.69 -5.34 -5.57
CA ASP A 310 -7.69 -4.49 -6.18
C ASP A 310 -7.52 -4.90 -7.64
N PHE A 311 -7.82 -4.01 -8.58
CA PHE A 311 -7.63 -4.32 -10.00
C PHE A 311 -7.11 -3.15 -10.82
N ALA A 312 -6.51 -3.50 -11.95
CA ALA A 312 -6.08 -2.55 -12.95
C ALA A 312 -6.88 -2.69 -14.25
N TYR A 313 -7.03 -1.59 -15.00
CA TYR A 313 -7.46 -1.63 -16.40
C TYR A 313 -6.69 -0.61 -17.24
N HIS A 314 -6.45 -0.95 -18.50
CA HIS A 314 -5.76 -0.07 -19.45
C HIS A 314 -6.75 0.60 -20.40
N TYR A 315 -6.59 1.90 -20.63
CA TYR A 315 -7.28 2.59 -21.72
C TYR A 315 -6.44 2.45 -23.00
N GLU A 316 -6.63 1.37 -23.75
CA GLU A 316 -6.01 1.22 -25.07
C GLU A 316 -6.61 2.22 -26.06
N TYR A 317 -5.82 3.19 -26.53
CA TYR A 317 -6.24 4.17 -27.55
C TYR A 317 -6.27 3.56 -28.96
N GLN A 318 -6.91 2.41 -29.13
CA GLN A 318 -7.09 1.77 -30.44
C GLN A 318 -8.37 2.31 -31.11
N SER A 319 -8.21 3.05 -32.20
CA SER A 319 -9.23 3.42 -33.20
C SER A 319 -10.60 3.89 -32.66
N TYR A 320 -10.61 5.10 -32.12
CA TYR A 320 -11.74 6.04 -31.95
C TYR A 320 -13.09 5.64 -31.30
N ASN A 321 -13.54 4.39 -31.23
CA ASN A 321 -14.89 4.07 -30.68
C ASN A 321 -15.09 2.69 -30.02
N SER A 322 -14.98 1.59 -30.78
CA SER A 322 -15.87 0.44 -30.52
C SER A 322 -15.43 -0.57 -29.44
N ARG A 323 -14.14 -0.65 -29.07
CA ARG A 323 -13.66 -1.67 -28.10
C ARG A 323 -13.73 -1.24 -26.64
N TYR A 324 -13.91 0.05 -26.35
CA TYR A 324 -13.79 0.62 -24.99
C TYR A 324 -14.90 0.17 -24.04
N ILE A 325 -16.14 0.07 -24.55
CA ILE A 325 -17.34 -0.21 -23.75
C ILE A 325 -17.22 -1.61 -23.10
N GLY A 326 -16.73 -2.60 -23.84
CA GLY A 326 -16.78 -4.01 -23.44
C GLY A 326 -15.99 -4.38 -22.19
N THR A 327 -14.92 -3.66 -21.84
CA THR A 327 -14.18 -3.89 -20.59
C THR A 327 -14.96 -3.36 -19.40
N LEU A 328 -15.42 -2.10 -19.47
CA LEU A 328 -16.16 -1.48 -18.37
C LEU A 328 -17.54 -2.13 -18.17
N THR A 329 -18.20 -2.64 -19.21
CA THR A 329 -19.43 -3.43 -19.05
C THR A 329 -19.20 -4.70 -18.21
N ALA A 330 -18.13 -5.47 -18.48
CA ALA A 330 -17.82 -6.66 -17.68
C ALA A 330 -17.51 -6.29 -16.21
N CYS A 331 -16.75 -5.20 -15.98
CA CYS A 331 -16.54 -4.69 -14.62
C CYS A 331 -17.84 -4.25 -13.95
N THR A 332 -18.77 -3.63 -14.68
CA THR A 332 -20.06 -3.14 -14.16
C THR A 332 -20.91 -4.29 -13.62
N ASP A 333 -21.10 -5.33 -14.44
CA ASP A 333 -21.83 -6.53 -14.08
C ASP A 333 -21.21 -7.27 -12.89
N PHE A 334 -19.87 -7.34 -12.85
CA PHE A 334 -19.14 -7.97 -11.77
C PHE A 334 -19.28 -7.21 -10.44
N MET A 335 -19.19 -5.87 -10.45
CA MET A 335 -19.39 -5.05 -9.25
C MET A 335 -20.77 -5.24 -8.63
N ALA A 336 -21.81 -5.33 -9.46
CA ALA A 336 -23.17 -5.61 -9.01
C ALA A 336 -23.30 -6.98 -8.30
N SER A 337 -22.45 -7.95 -8.67
CA SER A 337 -22.45 -9.31 -8.11
C SER A 337 -21.63 -9.50 -6.82
N ALA A 338 -20.96 -8.45 -6.32
CA ALA A 338 -20.03 -8.53 -5.18
C ALA A 338 -20.53 -7.75 -3.93
N PRO A 339 -21.71 -8.06 -3.35
CA PRO A 339 -22.41 -7.21 -2.37
C PRO A 339 -21.74 -7.07 -1.00
N ARG A 340 -20.58 -7.70 -0.77
CA ARG A 340 -19.81 -7.59 0.49
C ARG A 340 -18.55 -6.73 0.36
N LEU A 341 -18.33 -6.12 -0.80
CA LEU A 341 -17.17 -5.30 -1.12
C LEU A 341 -17.09 -4.08 -0.19
N LYS A 342 -15.96 -3.93 0.49
CA LYS A 342 -15.67 -2.84 1.45
C LYS A 342 -14.44 -2.05 1.04
N ASP A 343 -13.43 -2.75 0.50
CA ASP A 343 -12.17 -2.15 0.07
C ASP A 343 -12.03 -2.28 -1.45
N LEU A 344 -11.86 -1.16 -2.14
CA LEU A 344 -11.73 -1.11 -3.59
C LEU A 344 -10.52 -0.28 -4.01
N THR A 345 -9.57 -0.92 -4.69
CA THR A 345 -8.47 -0.23 -5.40
C THR A 345 -8.65 -0.38 -6.90
N ILE A 346 -8.65 0.76 -7.61
CA ILE A 346 -8.77 0.83 -9.06
C ILE A 346 -7.50 1.50 -9.60
N ARG A 347 -6.74 0.81 -10.46
CA ARG A 347 -5.56 1.35 -11.13
C ARG A 347 -5.81 1.55 -12.62
N CYS A 348 -5.73 2.78 -13.10
CA CYS A 348 -6.07 3.09 -14.49
C CYS A 348 -5.21 4.22 -15.06
N ASP A 349 -5.21 4.39 -16.39
CA ASP A 349 -4.57 5.55 -17.04
C ASP A 349 -5.55 6.72 -17.23
N ILE A 350 -6.85 6.43 -17.31
CA ILE A 350 -7.94 7.40 -17.52
C ILE A 350 -9.16 7.02 -16.67
N ILE A 351 -9.71 8.02 -16.00
CA ILE A 351 -10.98 7.97 -15.28
C ILE A 351 -11.99 8.82 -16.06
N ASP A 352 -13.18 8.31 -16.30
CA ASP A 352 -14.29 9.08 -16.86
C ASP A 352 -15.55 8.81 -16.05
N PHE A 353 -15.87 9.72 -15.12
CA PHE A 353 -17.00 9.56 -14.21
C PHE A 353 -18.37 9.57 -14.91
N LYS A 354 -18.42 9.84 -16.23
CA LYS A 354 -19.64 9.68 -17.04
C LYS A 354 -19.84 8.25 -17.55
N ALA A 355 -18.86 7.37 -17.44
CA ALA A 355 -18.98 5.98 -17.85
C ALA A 355 -19.89 5.19 -16.90
N THR A 356 -20.70 4.28 -17.45
CA THR A 356 -21.72 3.50 -16.72
C THR A 356 -21.19 2.75 -15.50
N PHE A 357 -19.94 2.28 -15.58
CA PHE A 357 -19.24 1.61 -14.48
C PHE A 357 -19.23 2.41 -13.18
N TRP A 358 -18.95 3.72 -13.23
CA TRP A 358 -18.86 4.54 -12.02
C TRP A 358 -20.24 4.80 -11.41
N GLY A 359 -21.27 4.95 -12.24
CA GLY A 359 -22.67 5.03 -11.79
C GLY A 359 -23.13 3.73 -11.11
N ALA A 360 -22.79 2.57 -11.69
CA ALA A 360 -23.12 1.27 -11.10
C ALA A 360 -22.34 0.99 -9.80
N LEU A 361 -21.07 1.41 -9.72
CA LEU A 361 -20.27 1.33 -8.49
C LEU A 361 -20.93 2.13 -7.36
N VAL A 362 -21.34 3.38 -7.62
CA VAL A 362 -22.11 4.19 -6.66
C VAL A 362 -23.44 3.53 -6.30
N GLN A 363 -24.20 3.05 -7.28
CA GLN A 363 -25.51 2.44 -7.06
C GLN A 363 -25.45 1.15 -6.22
N THR A 364 -24.35 0.39 -6.32
CA THR A 364 -24.20 -0.89 -5.61
C THR A 364 -23.50 -0.74 -4.25
N HIS A 365 -22.54 0.18 -4.15
CA HIS A 365 -21.59 0.25 -3.04
C HIS A 365 -21.46 1.62 -2.37
N GLY A 366 -22.31 2.61 -2.71
CA GLY A 366 -22.27 3.95 -2.10
C GLY A 366 -22.48 3.93 -0.58
N ASP A 367 -23.37 3.09 -0.08
CA ASP A 367 -23.69 2.95 1.35
C ASP A 367 -22.79 1.94 2.08
N THR A 368 -22.08 1.05 1.38
CA THR A 368 -21.30 -0.06 1.97
C THR A 368 -19.79 0.08 1.87
N LEU A 369 -19.26 0.81 0.88
CA LEU A 369 -17.81 0.90 0.63
C LEU A 369 -17.12 1.72 1.73
N LYS A 370 -16.09 1.14 2.36
CA LYS A 370 -15.31 1.74 3.45
C LYS A 370 -13.97 2.31 3.01
N SER A 371 -13.36 1.74 1.96
CA SER A 371 -12.08 2.17 1.45
C SER A 371 -12.10 2.24 -0.06
N LEU A 372 -11.74 3.40 -0.61
CA LEU A 372 -11.63 3.64 -2.05
C LEU A 372 -10.24 4.17 -2.36
N SER A 373 -9.51 3.48 -3.22
CA SER A 373 -8.27 3.98 -3.79
C SER A 373 -8.35 4.07 -5.31
N ILE A 374 -8.03 5.24 -5.85
CA ILE A 374 -7.99 5.49 -7.29
C ILE A 374 -6.57 5.90 -7.65
N GLN A 375 -5.88 5.01 -8.37
CA GLN A 375 -4.45 5.09 -8.62
C GLN A 375 -4.13 5.10 -10.11
N GLY A 376 -2.92 5.54 -10.44
CA GLY A 376 -2.34 5.30 -11.77
C GLY A 376 -2.11 3.80 -11.99
N ARG A 377 -2.32 3.32 -13.22
CA ARG A 377 -2.10 1.90 -13.61
C ARG A 377 -0.72 1.37 -13.18
N THR A 378 0.28 2.23 -13.23
CA THR A 378 1.66 1.97 -12.80
C THR A 378 2.01 2.87 -11.61
N PRO A 379 2.27 2.33 -10.41
CA PRO A 379 2.40 3.11 -9.17
C PRO A 379 3.44 4.24 -9.18
N THR A 380 4.39 4.20 -10.11
CA THR A 380 5.50 5.16 -10.21
C THR A 380 5.42 6.10 -11.41
N SER A 381 4.84 5.69 -12.54
CA SER A 381 5.06 6.43 -13.79
C SER A 381 4.14 7.65 -13.92
N GLU A 382 2.82 7.46 -13.76
CA GLU A 382 1.80 8.43 -14.15
C GLU A 382 0.61 8.45 -13.18
N ALA A 383 0.01 9.62 -13.02
CA ALA A 383 -1.31 9.78 -12.39
C ALA A 383 -2.41 9.63 -13.46
N PRO A 384 -3.60 9.12 -13.11
CA PRO A 384 -4.68 8.92 -14.06
C PRO A 384 -5.23 10.27 -14.57
N VAL A 385 -5.58 10.32 -15.86
CA VAL A 385 -6.25 11.47 -16.46
C VAL A 385 -7.73 11.46 -16.06
N ILE A 386 -8.15 12.45 -15.28
CA ILE A 386 -9.55 12.57 -14.83
C ILE A 386 -10.40 13.30 -15.88
N LYS A 387 -11.55 12.73 -16.21
CA LYS A 387 -12.63 13.33 -17.02
C LYS A 387 -13.94 13.31 -16.23
N GLY A 388 -14.72 14.38 -16.39
CA GLY A 388 -15.92 14.61 -15.58
C GLY A 388 -15.59 15.26 -14.23
N ASP A 389 -16.61 15.44 -13.40
CA ASP A 389 -16.46 15.97 -12.06
C ASP A 389 -16.39 14.81 -11.05
N MET A 390 -15.36 14.83 -10.20
CA MET A 390 -15.15 13.84 -9.15
C MET A 390 -15.99 14.13 -7.91
N ASN A 391 -16.40 15.39 -7.70
CA ASN A 391 -17.13 15.82 -6.51
C ASN A 391 -18.48 15.09 -6.34
N PRO A 392 -19.42 15.12 -7.32
CA PRO A 392 -20.70 14.43 -7.18
C PRO A 392 -20.56 12.91 -7.12
N PHE A 393 -19.50 12.33 -7.71
CA PHE A 393 -19.23 10.90 -7.59
C PHE A 393 -18.78 10.52 -6.17
N LEU A 394 -17.81 11.23 -5.61
CA LEU A 394 -17.31 10.95 -4.26
C LEU A 394 -18.33 11.27 -3.17
N ALA A 395 -19.23 12.22 -3.40
CA ALA A 395 -20.28 12.61 -2.46
C ALA A 395 -21.33 11.50 -2.23
N CYS A 396 -21.39 10.48 -3.10
CA CYS A 396 -22.32 9.36 -2.96
C CYS A 396 -21.81 8.21 -2.07
N PHE A 397 -20.62 8.30 -1.47
CA PHE A 397 -20.08 7.25 -0.59
C PHE A 397 -20.25 7.59 0.89
N GLU A 398 -21.40 7.23 1.47
CA GLU A 398 -21.81 7.61 2.83
C GLU A 398 -21.03 6.89 3.95
N SER A 399 -20.48 5.71 3.66
CA SER A 399 -19.73 4.87 4.61
C SER A 399 -18.20 4.91 4.41
N LEU A 400 -17.69 5.79 3.55
CA LEU A 400 -16.27 5.81 3.18
C LEU A 400 -15.42 6.32 4.35
N GLU A 401 -14.62 5.44 4.94
CA GLU A 401 -13.71 5.74 6.05
C GLU A 401 -12.31 6.12 5.54
N THR A 402 -11.88 5.58 4.40
CA THR A 402 -10.55 5.81 3.79
C THR A 402 -10.64 6.14 2.31
N LEU A 403 -9.91 7.18 1.88
CA LEU A 403 -9.82 7.62 0.49
C LEU A 403 -8.36 7.88 0.11
N ASP A 404 -7.84 7.17 -0.90
CA ASP A 404 -6.47 7.35 -1.41
C ASP A 404 -6.45 7.65 -2.92
N LEU A 405 -6.16 8.91 -3.28
CA LEU A 405 -6.26 9.45 -4.63
C LEU A 405 -4.88 9.78 -5.22
N VAL A 406 -4.57 9.25 -6.40
CA VAL A 406 -3.45 9.73 -7.22
C VAL A 406 -3.98 10.79 -8.20
N LEU A 407 -3.52 12.03 -8.07
CA LEU A 407 -4.00 13.18 -8.86
C LEU A 407 -2.85 13.80 -9.67
N GLN A 408 -3.15 14.39 -10.83
CA GLN A 408 -2.19 15.19 -11.60
C GLN A 408 -2.48 16.68 -11.46
N THR A 409 -1.45 17.51 -11.29
CA THR A 409 -1.59 18.95 -11.50
C THR A 409 -1.84 19.20 -12.99
N HIS A 410 -3.02 19.70 -13.38
CA HIS A 410 -3.21 20.21 -14.74
C HIS A 410 -2.26 21.39 -15.04
N TYR A 411 -2.04 21.69 -16.32
CA TYR A 411 -1.11 22.74 -16.76
C TYR A 411 -1.45 24.11 -16.11
N PRO A 412 -0.44 24.98 -15.87
CA PRO A 412 -0.57 26.18 -15.06
C PRO A 412 -1.31 27.31 -15.80
N ASN A 413 -2.61 27.14 -16.04
CA ASN A 413 -3.49 28.19 -16.51
C ASN A 413 -3.86 29.12 -15.35
N SER A 414 -2.91 30.02 -15.08
CA SER A 414 -2.98 31.35 -14.44
C SER A 414 -3.57 31.53 -13.04
N THR A 415 -4.40 30.64 -12.49
CA THR A 415 -4.91 30.77 -11.11
C THR A 415 -3.96 30.12 -10.10
N GLY A 416 -2.91 30.87 -9.71
CA GLY A 416 -2.06 30.49 -8.58
C GLY A 416 -2.88 30.30 -7.29
N CYS A 417 -2.42 29.44 -6.39
CA CYS A 417 -3.06 29.23 -5.08
C CYS A 417 -3.33 30.56 -4.36
N LYS A 418 -4.61 30.93 -4.20
CA LYS A 418 -5.06 32.17 -3.54
C LYS A 418 -4.53 32.34 -2.11
N PHE A 419 -4.18 31.23 -1.45
CA PHE A 419 -3.65 31.19 -0.09
C PHE A 419 -2.10 31.20 -0.02
N CYS A 420 -1.40 31.21 -1.16
CA CYS A 420 0.05 31.34 -1.20
C CYS A 420 0.43 32.83 -1.34
N PRO A 421 1.09 33.45 -0.34
CA PRO A 421 1.41 34.89 -0.34
C PRO A 421 2.21 35.37 -1.56
N SER A 422 2.95 34.45 -2.18
CA SER A 422 3.89 34.73 -3.27
C SER A 422 3.27 34.64 -4.67
N GLY A 423 2.03 34.14 -4.82
CA GLY A 423 1.31 33.94 -6.10
C GLY A 423 1.98 33.03 -7.16
N SER A 424 3.22 32.61 -6.92
CA SER A 424 4.18 32.21 -7.97
C SER A 424 4.49 30.72 -8.02
N HIS A 425 3.81 29.92 -7.19
CA HIS A 425 4.06 28.46 -7.11
C HIS A 425 3.42 27.64 -8.25
N GLY A 426 2.65 28.27 -9.15
CA GLY A 426 2.17 27.67 -10.41
C GLY A 426 1.16 26.52 -10.29
N VAL A 427 0.95 25.96 -9.10
CA VAL A 427 -0.01 24.89 -8.85
C VAL A 427 -1.33 25.49 -8.35
N SER A 428 -2.42 25.14 -9.03
CA SER A 428 -3.78 25.52 -8.64
C SER A 428 -4.30 24.61 -7.52
N ASN A 429 -5.16 25.13 -6.66
CA ASN A 429 -5.87 24.33 -5.64
C ASN A 429 -7.13 23.63 -6.18
N THR A 430 -7.51 23.82 -7.44
CA THR A 430 -8.79 23.33 -8.00
C THR A 430 -8.97 21.81 -7.94
N TYR A 431 -7.90 21.02 -7.82
CA TYR A 431 -7.97 19.58 -7.58
C TYR A 431 -8.49 19.20 -6.17
N LEU A 432 -8.55 20.16 -5.23
CA LEU A 432 -9.13 19.98 -3.90
C LEU A 432 -10.63 20.29 -3.91
N ASP A 433 -11.07 21.24 -4.74
CA ASP A 433 -12.48 21.59 -4.88
C ASP A 433 -13.31 20.42 -5.49
N THR A 434 -12.64 19.47 -6.15
CA THR A 434 -13.23 18.22 -6.64
C THR A 434 -13.35 17.12 -5.58
N ILE A 435 -12.91 17.36 -4.34
CA ILE A 435 -13.04 16.44 -3.20
C ILE A 435 -14.12 16.98 -2.26
N PRO A 436 -15.27 16.29 -2.10
CA PRO A 436 -16.31 16.71 -1.17
C PRO A 436 -15.91 16.41 0.28
N VAL A 437 -16.59 17.06 1.23
CA VAL A 437 -16.56 16.63 2.62
C VAL A 437 -17.42 15.37 2.76
N ILE A 438 -16.79 14.26 3.14
CA ILE A 438 -17.44 12.98 3.34
C ILE A 438 -17.48 12.73 4.85
N LEU A 439 -18.68 12.60 5.41
CA LEU A 439 -18.90 12.71 6.86
C LEU A 439 -18.36 11.50 7.66
N SER A 440 -18.21 10.35 6.99
CA SER A 440 -17.57 9.14 7.53
C SER A 440 -16.04 9.12 7.43
N LEU A 441 -15.43 10.06 6.69
CA LEU A 441 -14.04 9.94 6.26
C LEU A 441 -13.07 10.20 7.43
N ARG A 442 -12.25 9.20 7.75
CA ARG A 442 -11.22 9.23 8.80
C ARG A 442 -9.82 9.47 8.26
N SER A 443 -9.55 8.95 7.07
CA SER A 443 -8.23 8.98 6.43
C SER A 443 -8.34 9.45 5.00
N LEU A 444 -7.77 10.61 4.70
CA LEU A 444 -7.56 11.09 3.34
C LEU A 444 -6.08 10.99 2.97
N ARG A 445 -5.79 10.46 1.79
CA ARG A 445 -4.46 10.43 1.19
C ARG A 445 -4.52 10.93 -0.24
N ILE A 446 -3.61 11.83 -0.60
CA ILE A 446 -3.49 12.36 -1.96
C ILE A 446 -2.04 12.26 -2.40
N LEU A 447 -1.77 11.55 -3.49
CA LEU A 447 -0.49 11.51 -4.19
C LEU A 447 -0.56 12.46 -5.39
N LEU A 448 0.04 13.65 -5.27
CA LEU A 448 -0.07 14.70 -6.27
C LEU A 448 1.15 14.69 -7.21
N ARG A 449 0.97 14.29 -8.47
CA ARG A 449 2.00 14.40 -9.51
C ARG A 449 2.18 15.88 -9.88
N VAL A 450 3.32 16.46 -9.50
CA VAL A 450 3.69 17.84 -9.78
C VAL A 450 4.49 17.91 -11.08
N ASN A 451 3.99 18.65 -12.07
CA ASN A 451 4.67 18.80 -13.36
C ASN A 451 5.81 19.85 -13.30
N HIS A 452 7.02 19.42 -13.66
CA HIS A 452 8.21 20.27 -13.93
C HIS A 452 8.73 21.16 -12.76
N GLY A 453 9.81 21.90 -13.04
CA GLY A 453 10.43 22.90 -12.14
C GLY A 453 11.91 22.63 -11.83
N GLN A 454 12.78 23.60 -12.10
CA GLN A 454 14.23 23.50 -11.83
C GLN A 454 14.60 23.59 -10.33
N ARG A 455 13.69 24.12 -9.49
CA ARG A 455 13.89 24.21 -8.03
C ARG A 455 13.65 22.85 -7.38
N SER A 456 14.16 22.63 -6.17
CA SER A 456 13.86 21.42 -5.37
C SER A 456 12.35 21.26 -5.14
N LEU A 457 11.88 20.03 -4.99
CA LEU A 457 10.45 19.75 -4.81
C LEU A 457 9.88 20.52 -3.59
N TYR A 458 10.59 20.50 -2.46
CA TYR A 458 10.17 21.23 -1.24
C TYR A 458 10.02 22.74 -1.47
N ASN A 459 11.01 23.39 -2.12
CA ASN A 459 10.96 24.83 -2.37
C ASN A 459 9.89 25.20 -3.42
N THR A 460 9.48 24.24 -4.24
CA THR A 460 8.43 24.43 -5.25
C THR A 460 7.03 24.30 -4.62
N ILE A 461 6.79 23.24 -3.85
CA ILE A 461 5.44 22.83 -3.42
C ILE A 461 5.18 22.93 -1.90
N GLY A 462 6.20 23.20 -1.08
CA GLY A 462 6.10 23.08 0.38
C GLY A 462 5.16 24.09 1.04
N GLN A 463 5.00 25.29 0.48
CA GLN A 463 3.99 26.25 0.93
C GLN A 463 2.61 25.88 0.40
N HIS A 464 2.50 25.55 -0.89
CA HIS A 464 1.27 25.07 -1.53
C HIS A 464 0.66 23.89 -0.77
N SER A 465 1.47 22.91 -0.37
CA SER A 465 1.03 21.71 0.36
C SER A 465 0.42 22.06 1.72
N ARG A 466 0.99 23.05 2.44
CA ARG A 466 0.41 23.55 3.70
C ARG A 466 -0.92 24.28 3.45
N CYS A 467 -1.02 25.08 2.39
CA CYS A 467 -2.25 25.75 2.00
C CYS A 467 -3.36 24.77 1.58
N ALA A 468 -3.00 23.73 0.82
CA ALA A 468 -3.90 22.65 0.43
C ALA A 468 -4.45 21.89 1.64
N ILE A 469 -3.57 21.53 2.58
CA ILE A 469 -3.95 20.89 3.84
C ILE A 469 -4.86 21.78 4.68
N ARG A 470 -4.51 23.07 4.87
CA ARG A 470 -5.38 24.02 5.59
C ARG A 470 -6.77 24.12 4.97
N LYS A 471 -6.87 24.22 3.63
CA LYS A 471 -8.15 24.29 2.92
C LYS A 471 -9.02 23.05 3.22
N ILE A 472 -8.51 21.84 3.02
CA ILE A 472 -9.29 20.62 3.28
C ILE A 472 -9.77 20.56 4.74
N TRP A 473 -8.92 20.87 5.72
CA TRP A 473 -9.35 20.89 7.13
C TRP A 473 -10.38 21.99 7.43
N THR A 474 -10.26 23.17 6.80
CA THR A 474 -11.25 24.25 6.88
C THR A 474 -12.58 23.87 6.24
N ASP A 475 -12.57 23.24 5.06
CA ASP A 475 -13.79 22.79 4.36
C ASP A 475 -14.55 21.77 5.23
N TYR A 476 -13.83 20.80 5.81
CA TYR A 476 -14.41 19.83 6.76
C TYR A 476 -15.00 20.53 7.98
N LEU A 477 -14.24 21.39 8.69
CA LEU A 477 -14.74 22.07 9.89
C LEU A 477 -16.01 22.89 9.63
N ASN A 478 -16.06 23.67 8.55
CA ASN A 478 -17.21 24.50 8.24
C ASN A 478 -18.46 23.68 7.94
N GLN A 479 -18.35 22.58 7.18
CA GLN A 479 -19.50 21.73 6.88
C GLN A 479 -20.00 20.96 8.12
N PHE A 480 -19.09 20.44 8.94
CA PHE A 480 -19.45 19.75 10.19
C PHE A 480 -20.13 20.68 11.20
N ARG A 481 -19.73 21.96 11.28
CA ARG A 481 -20.43 22.99 12.07
C ARG A 481 -21.87 23.20 11.62
N VAL A 482 -22.12 23.25 10.31
CA VAL A 482 -23.48 23.43 9.76
C VAL A 482 -24.36 22.20 10.03
N ALA A 483 -23.80 20.99 10.00
CA ALA A 483 -24.49 19.75 10.34
C ALA A 483 -24.66 19.52 11.86
N GLY A 484 -23.91 20.23 12.70
CA GLY A 484 -23.88 20.02 14.15
C GLY A 484 -23.19 18.71 14.58
N TRP A 485 -22.30 18.17 13.76
CA TRP A 485 -21.61 16.89 13.97
C TRP A 485 -20.11 17.11 14.23
N ASP A 486 -19.45 16.18 14.92
CA ASP A 486 -17.99 16.18 15.05
C ASP A 486 -17.33 15.59 13.78
N SER A 487 -16.28 16.24 13.28
CA SER A 487 -15.51 15.74 12.14
C SER A 487 -14.83 14.41 12.47
N GLN A 488 -15.13 13.36 11.67
CA GLN A 488 -14.45 12.06 11.79
C GLN A 488 -13.05 12.05 11.17
N LEU A 489 -12.63 13.12 10.49
CA LEU A 489 -11.31 13.16 9.84
C LEU A 489 -10.21 13.14 10.92
N GLU A 490 -9.53 12.01 11.06
CA GLU A 490 -8.43 11.80 12.01
C GLU A 490 -7.08 12.21 11.40
N SER A 491 -6.91 11.98 10.09
CA SER A 491 -5.66 12.27 9.38
C SER A 491 -5.85 12.65 7.91
N PHE A 492 -5.02 13.58 7.43
CA PHE A 492 -4.86 13.88 6.01
C PHE A 492 -3.37 13.89 5.64
N SER A 493 -3.00 13.08 4.64
CA SER A 493 -1.66 13.02 4.07
C SER A 493 -1.64 13.50 2.62
N LEU A 494 -0.83 14.52 2.32
CA LEU A 494 -0.58 15.02 0.98
C LEU A 494 0.87 14.70 0.58
N THR A 495 1.04 13.90 -0.47
CA THR A 495 2.34 13.46 -1.00
C THR A 495 2.55 14.01 -2.41
N PRO A 496 3.00 15.27 -2.57
CA PRO A 496 3.53 15.75 -3.83
C PRO A 496 4.74 14.90 -4.25
N TRP A 497 4.75 14.51 -5.51
CA TRP A 497 5.84 13.75 -6.12
C TRP A 497 6.09 14.20 -7.56
N ARG A 498 7.31 13.98 -8.04
CA ARG A 498 7.69 14.18 -9.44
C ARG A 498 8.87 13.29 -9.80
N TRP A 499 9.04 13.05 -11.10
CA TRP A 499 10.30 12.55 -11.62
C TRP A 499 11.35 13.66 -11.58
N GLU A 500 12.44 13.43 -10.84
CA GLU A 500 13.62 14.28 -10.94
C GLU A 500 14.57 13.71 -12.01
N PRO A 501 15.07 14.57 -12.92
CA PRO A 501 15.96 14.10 -13.98
C PRO A 501 17.24 13.52 -13.36
N SER A 502 17.84 12.59 -14.08
CA SER A 502 19.21 12.14 -13.83
C SER A 502 20.13 13.33 -13.59
N SER A 503 20.98 13.25 -12.55
CA SER A 503 22.07 14.21 -12.38
C SER A 503 22.87 14.30 -13.69
N PRO A 504 23.15 15.51 -14.21
CA PRO A 504 23.97 15.67 -15.42
C PRO A 504 25.41 15.18 -15.21
N HIS A 505 25.86 15.16 -13.94
CA HIS A 505 27.11 14.55 -13.52
C HIS A 505 26.88 13.09 -13.13
N ALA A 506 27.78 12.20 -13.57
CA ALA A 506 27.83 10.84 -13.07
C ALA A 506 28.07 10.82 -11.55
N GLY A 507 27.64 9.74 -10.88
CA GLY A 507 28.02 9.51 -9.48
C GLY A 507 29.52 9.26 -9.35
N GLU A 508 30.01 9.24 -8.10
CA GLU A 508 31.40 8.84 -7.77
C GLU A 508 31.72 7.41 -8.23
N ASP A 509 30.69 6.57 -8.43
CA ASP A 509 30.74 5.23 -9.01
C ASP A 509 30.81 5.21 -10.56
N GLY A 510 30.87 6.38 -11.20
CA GLY A 510 30.84 6.54 -12.65
C GLY A 510 29.49 6.24 -13.32
N ARG A 511 28.45 5.87 -12.55
CA ARG A 511 27.14 5.53 -13.10
C ARG A 511 26.28 6.79 -13.23
N ARG A 512 25.58 6.95 -14.36
CA ARG A 512 24.49 7.93 -14.45
C ARG A 512 23.33 7.43 -13.59
N ARG A 513 22.95 8.21 -12.58
CA ARG A 513 21.75 7.91 -11.78
C ARG A 513 20.52 7.94 -12.68
N ILE A 514 19.72 6.89 -12.65
CA ILE A 514 18.44 6.83 -13.37
C ILE A 514 17.51 7.92 -12.81
N ALA A 515 16.58 8.43 -13.62
CA ALA A 515 15.52 9.32 -13.14
C ALA A 515 14.77 8.65 -11.98
N HIS A 516 14.52 9.40 -10.90
CA HIS A 516 13.95 8.85 -9.67
C HIS A 516 12.75 9.67 -9.21
N ALA A 517 11.80 9.00 -8.56
CA ALA A 517 10.59 9.63 -8.05
C ALA A 517 10.89 10.34 -6.72
N SER A 518 11.18 11.63 -6.80
CA SER A 518 11.30 12.51 -5.65
C SER A 518 9.90 12.80 -5.10
N HIS A 519 9.70 12.55 -3.81
CA HIS A 519 8.41 12.74 -3.15
C HIS A 519 8.62 13.27 -1.72
N ILE A 520 7.64 14.02 -1.22
CA ILE A 520 7.66 14.55 0.15
C ILE A 520 6.29 14.28 0.74
N VAL A 521 6.23 13.57 1.86
CA VAL A 521 4.97 13.30 2.55
C VAL A 521 4.72 14.40 3.57
N PHE A 522 3.67 15.19 3.37
CA PHE A 522 3.12 16.12 4.36
C PHE A 522 1.98 15.44 5.09
N GLU A 523 2.14 15.20 6.38
CA GLU A 523 1.09 14.64 7.23
C GLU A 523 0.43 15.73 8.05
N SER A 524 -0.86 15.56 8.32
CA SER A 524 -1.60 16.45 9.19
C SER A 524 -2.59 15.70 10.08
N LYS A 525 -2.72 16.18 11.32
CA LYS A 525 -3.67 15.71 12.31
C LYS A 525 -4.06 16.84 13.26
N MET A 526 -5.27 16.77 13.80
CA MET A 526 -5.69 17.66 14.88
C MET A 526 -5.02 17.25 16.20
N VAL A 527 -4.55 18.25 16.94
CA VAL A 527 -3.92 18.10 18.27
C VAL A 527 -4.63 19.06 19.21
N GLY A 528 -5.77 18.61 19.74
CA GLY A 528 -6.74 19.50 20.39
C GLY A 528 -7.35 20.44 19.35
N GLU A 529 -7.32 21.75 19.62
CA GLU A 529 -7.85 22.79 18.72
C GLU A 529 -6.83 23.27 17.67
N ARG A 530 -5.59 22.75 17.71
CA ARG A 530 -4.55 23.09 16.72
C ARG A 530 -4.47 22.04 15.62
N LEU A 531 -4.36 22.47 14.37
CA LEU A 531 -3.94 21.65 13.24
C LEU A 531 -2.40 21.60 13.21
N MET A 532 -1.82 20.41 13.33
CA MET A 532 -0.39 20.21 13.11
C MET A 532 -0.15 19.69 11.70
N ILE A 533 0.77 20.33 10.95
CA ILE A 533 1.25 19.87 9.64
C ILE A 533 2.75 19.57 9.75
N ARG A 534 3.15 18.34 9.42
CA ARG A 534 4.54 17.86 9.51
C ARG A 534 5.01 17.23 8.20
N PRO A 535 6.11 17.71 7.59
CA PRO A 535 6.79 16.95 6.54
C PRO A 535 7.56 15.77 7.15
N ARG A 536 7.38 14.55 6.62
CA ARG A 536 8.23 13.41 6.94
C ARG A 536 9.58 13.50 6.22
N GLY A 537 10.60 12.82 6.75
CA GLY A 537 11.96 12.76 6.20
C GLY A 537 12.81 14.02 6.44
N LEU A 538 12.21 15.21 6.42
CA LEU A 538 12.91 16.50 6.55
C LEU A 538 13.14 16.88 8.02
N ARG A 539 14.15 16.28 8.67
CA ARG A 539 14.49 16.55 10.09
C ARG A 539 14.78 18.01 10.43
N SER A 540 15.22 18.81 9.44
CA SER A 540 15.50 20.24 9.58
C SER A 540 14.26 21.14 9.46
N VAL A 541 13.10 20.59 9.12
CA VAL A 541 11.86 21.36 8.98
C VAL A 541 10.94 21.06 10.16
N GLU A 542 10.75 22.06 11.02
CA GLU A 542 9.85 21.95 12.16
C GLU A 542 8.38 21.76 11.72
N PRO A 543 7.55 21.04 12.50
CA PRO A 543 6.12 21.00 12.28
C PRO A 543 5.50 22.40 12.34
N SER A 544 4.60 22.71 11.42
CA SER A 544 3.84 23.95 11.42
C SER A 544 2.54 23.74 12.19
N PHE A 545 2.25 24.60 13.17
CA PHE A 545 1.00 24.57 13.93
C PHE A 545 0.09 25.71 13.49
N TYR A 546 -1.21 25.42 13.41
CA TYR A 546 -2.23 26.40 13.06
C TYR A 546 -3.33 26.36 14.11
N ARG A 547 -3.72 27.53 14.61
CA ARG A 547 -4.86 27.69 15.51
C ARG A 547 -6.14 27.92 14.70
N LYS A 548 -7.27 27.49 15.25
CA LYS A 548 -8.60 27.86 14.75
C LYS A 548 -8.85 29.35 15.03
N GLU A 549 -9.22 30.10 14.01
CA GLU A 549 -9.70 31.48 14.11
C GLU A 549 -11.02 31.63 13.37
N TRP A 550 -11.83 32.58 13.83
CA TRP A 550 -13.04 33.01 13.12
C TRP A 550 -12.66 34.14 12.16
N GLN A 551 -12.92 33.94 10.88
CA GLN A 551 -12.78 34.98 9.86
C GLN A 551 -14.15 35.30 9.26
N GLU A 552 -14.59 36.53 9.46
CA GLU A 552 -15.74 37.08 8.79
C GLU A 552 -15.38 37.33 7.31
N THR A 553 -16.23 36.84 6.42
CA THR A 553 -16.17 37.04 4.97
C THR A 553 -17.49 37.64 4.52
N ASP A 554 -17.50 38.34 3.38
CA ASP A 554 -18.65 39.15 2.92
C ASP A 554 -20.00 38.40 2.95
N ASP A 555 -19.99 37.08 2.75
CA ASP A 555 -21.19 36.22 2.72
C ASP A 555 -21.37 35.31 3.97
N SER A 556 -20.35 35.14 4.84
CA SER A 556 -20.39 34.16 5.94
C SER A 556 -19.27 34.28 6.98
N LEU A 557 -19.52 33.78 8.20
CA LEU A 557 -18.55 33.75 9.30
C LEU A 557 -17.92 32.36 9.41
N ASN A 558 -16.71 32.21 8.84
CA ASN A 558 -16.05 30.93 8.59
C ASN A 558 -14.97 30.62 9.63
N GLU A 559 -14.78 29.34 9.94
CA GLU A 559 -13.65 28.86 10.74
C GLU A 559 -12.45 28.58 9.84
N VAL A 560 -11.33 29.26 10.09
CA VAL A 560 -10.10 29.17 9.29
C VAL A 560 -8.90 28.84 10.16
N PHE A 561 -7.96 28.08 9.61
CA PHE A 561 -6.70 27.79 10.28
C PHE A 561 -5.68 28.89 10.02
N VAL A 562 -5.27 29.64 11.04
CA VAL A 562 -4.23 30.68 10.96
C VAL A 562 -2.93 30.18 11.60
N LEU A 563 -1.78 30.57 11.04
CA LEU A 563 -0.47 30.09 11.50
C LEU A 563 -0.21 30.60 12.92
N ASP A 564 0.12 29.69 13.85
CA ASP A 564 0.46 30.07 15.21
C ASP A 564 1.86 30.71 15.22
N GLU A 565 2.02 31.85 15.90
CA GLU A 565 3.30 32.57 15.88
C GLU A 565 4.40 31.77 16.64
N PRO A 566 5.64 31.75 16.14
CA PRO A 566 6.67 30.82 16.60
C PRO A 566 7.06 30.96 18.08
N ASP A 567 6.78 32.12 18.69
CA ASP A 567 7.05 32.37 20.11
C ASP A 567 6.06 31.66 21.05
N HIS A 568 4.84 31.36 20.58
CA HIS A 568 3.91 30.49 21.32
C HIS A 568 4.19 28.99 21.10
N ALA A 569 4.62 28.60 19.91
CA ALA A 569 4.86 27.19 19.56
C ALA A 569 6.00 26.53 20.40
N LYS A 570 6.99 27.31 20.83
CA LYS A 570 8.16 26.78 21.58
C LYS A 570 7.88 26.43 23.04
N GLN A 571 6.76 26.86 23.63
CA GLN A 571 6.47 26.61 25.06
C GLN A 571 5.83 25.24 25.35
N GLU A 572 5.34 24.50 24.35
CA GLU A 572 4.47 23.33 24.58
C GLU A 572 4.88 22.00 23.92
N LEU A 573 6.16 21.82 23.54
CA LEU A 573 6.66 20.44 23.34
C LEU A 573 6.57 19.69 24.68
N PRO A 574 5.84 18.55 24.75
CA PRO A 574 5.44 18.01 26.04
C PRO A 574 6.64 17.48 26.83
N SER A 575 6.99 18.19 27.90
CA SER A 575 7.87 17.69 28.95
C SER A 575 7.37 16.32 29.48
N ARG A 576 8.24 15.54 30.14
CA ARG A 576 7.83 14.24 30.74
C ARG A 576 6.60 14.37 31.65
N LYS A 577 6.40 15.52 32.30
CA LYS A 577 5.19 15.83 33.09
C LYS A 577 3.96 16.10 32.20
N ASN A 578 4.12 16.87 31.12
CA ASN A 578 3.04 17.18 30.19
C ASN A 578 2.59 15.95 29.40
N PHE A 579 3.50 15.02 29.04
CA PHE A 579 3.11 13.77 28.39
C PHE A 579 2.27 12.87 29.32
N LEU A 580 2.66 12.74 30.59
CA LEU A 580 1.85 12.00 31.58
C LEU A 580 0.49 12.67 31.81
N SER A 581 0.43 14.00 31.87
CA SER A 581 -0.83 14.77 31.94
C SER A 581 -1.71 14.57 30.71
N MET A 582 -1.13 14.61 29.50
CA MET A 582 -1.85 14.36 28.24
C MET A 582 -2.37 12.92 28.15
N CYS A 583 -1.58 11.95 28.61
CA CYS A 583 -2.03 10.56 28.72
C CYS A 583 -3.16 10.44 29.75
N SER A 584 -3.03 11.04 30.94
CA SER A 584 -4.11 11.06 31.95
C SER A 584 -5.40 11.62 31.36
N ARG A 585 -5.36 12.80 30.72
CA ARG A 585 -6.53 13.42 30.07
C ARG A 585 -7.12 12.57 28.94
N ARG A 586 -6.29 11.89 28.13
CA ARG A 586 -6.77 10.98 27.08
C ARG A 586 -7.38 9.71 27.66
N ILE A 587 -6.82 9.18 28.74
CA ILE A 587 -7.34 8.01 29.47
C ILE A 587 -8.65 8.38 30.16
N GLU A 588 -8.72 9.52 30.86
CA GLU A 588 -9.94 10.08 31.44
C GLU A 588 -11.03 10.28 30.37
N LYS A 589 -10.70 10.83 29.19
CA LYS A 589 -11.65 10.97 28.08
C LYS A 589 -12.08 9.63 27.48
N ALA A 590 -11.19 8.64 27.40
CA ALA A 590 -11.52 7.30 26.90
C ALA A 590 -12.32 6.47 27.92
N LEU A 591 -12.14 6.72 29.22
CA LEU A 591 -12.84 6.04 30.31
C LEU A 591 -14.17 6.73 30.70
N SER A 592 -14.40 7.99 30.31
CA SER A 592 -15.63 8.73 30.64
C SER A 592 -16.95 8.06 30.21
N PRO A 593 -17.04 7.27 29.12
CA PRO A 593 -18.25 6.51 28.80
C PRO A 593 -18.53 5.37 29.80
N PHE A 594 -17.48 4.83 30.43
CA PHE A 594 -17.57 3.67 31.33
C PHE A 594 -17.89 4.06 32.77
N SER A 595 -17.55 5.29 33.19
CA SER A 595 -17.90 5.80 34.54
C SER A 595 -19.40 5.98 34.80
N VAL A 596 -20.25 5.86 33.78
CA VAL A 596 -21.72 5.92 33.89
C VAL A 596 -22.35 4.54 34.17
N LEU A 597 -21.59 3.45 33.98
CA LEU A 597 -22.07 2.07 34.14
C LEU A 597 -21.75 1.46 35.52
N SER A 598 -21.23 2.25 36.45
CA SER A 598 -20.83 1.83 37.81
C SER A 598 -21.64 2.48 38.93
N SER A 599 -22.84 2.96 38.61
CA SER A 599 -23.83 3.55 39.52
C SER A 599 -25.22 3.00 39.22
#